data_AF-A0A183KJY4-F1
#
_entry.id   AF-A0A183KJY4-F1
#
_cell.length_a   1.000
_cell.length_b   1.000
_cell.length_c   1.000
_cell.angle_alpha   90.00
_cell.angle_beta   90.00
_cell.angle_gamma   90.00
#
_symmetry.space_group_name_H-M   'P 1'
#
loop_
_entity.id
_entity.type
_entity.pdbx_description
1 polymer ?
#
loop_
_entity_poly.entity_id
_entity_poly.type
_entity_poly.pdbx_seq_one_letter_code
_entity_poly.pdbx_strand_id
1 'polypeptide(L)'
;MMRIRYDLKLIKNPKQYLIEQLRLLKASRDEYAEPPTLFTETNAETIFNMLDPCEKNSIPSDRYQHALETLGVLQYGKVIDNKDEFISKDVYMNVV
;
A
#
# COMPACT_ATOMS: atom_id res chain seq x y z
N MET A 1 26.51 7.37 -7.56
CA MET A 1 25.11 6.90 -7.54
C MET A 1 25.08 5.48 -7.01
N MET A 2 24.65 5.30 -5.77
CA MET A 2 24.54 3.99 -5.13
C MET A 2 23.07 3.56 -5.23
N ARG A 3 22.76 2.58 -6.09
CA ARG A 3 21.45 1.94 -6.14
C ARG A 3 21.36 1.00 -4.94
N ILE A 4 20.68 1.44 -3.89
CA ILE A 4 20.32 0.57 -2.76
C ILE A 4 19.33 -0.45 -3.32
N ARG A 5 19.76 -1.71 -3.41
CA ARG A 5 18.87 -2.83 -3.69
C ARG A 5 18.15 -3.14 -2.39
N TYR A 6 16.94 -2.65 -2.25
CA TYR A 6 16.01 -3.23 -1.29
C TYR A 6 15.82 -4.69 -1.68
N ASP A 7 16.03 -5.62 -0.73
CA ASP A 7 15.62 -7.01 -0.85
C ASP A 7 14.09 -7.09 -0.79
N LEU A 8 13.46 -6.46 -1.80
CA LEU A 8 12.11 -6.75 -2.19
C LEU A 8 12.08 -8.24 -2.43
N LYS A 9 11.23 -8.96 -1.70
CA LYS A 9 10.82 -10.31 -2.08
C LYS A 9 10.17 -10.17 -3.46
N LEU A 10 11.00 -10.25 -4.49
CA LEU A 10 10.61 -9.99 -5.87
C LEU A 10 9.59 -11.07 -6.17
N ILE A 11 8.33 -10.65 -6.30
CA ILE A 11 7.26 -11.54 -6.68
C ILE A 11 7.57 -11.94 -8.13
N LYS A 12 8.29 -13.06 -8.30
CA LYS A 12 8.77 -13.53 -9.60
C LYS A 12 7.63 -13.80 -10.57
N ASN A 13 6.42 -14.02 -10.04
CA ASN A 13 5.20 -14.18 -10.82
C ASN A 13 4.01 -13.48 -10.13
N PRO A 14 3.75 -12.20 -10.43
CA PRO A 14 2.68 -11.42 -9.81
C PRO A 14 1.29 -12.04 -9.97
N LYS A 15 1.03 -12.65 -11.12
CA LYS A 15 -0.23 -13.34 -11.40
C LYS A 15 -0.43 -14.53 -10.47
N GLN A 16 0.61 -15.35 -10.28
CA GLN A 16 0.53 -16.50 -9.38
C GLN A 16 0.33 -16.09 -7.92
N TYR A 17 1.01 -15.02 -7.49
CA TYR A 17 0.82 -14.46 -6.15
C TYR A 17 -0.64 -14.02 -5.94
N LEU A 18 -1.19 -13.25 -6.89
CA LEU A 18 -2.58 -12.80 -6.79
C LEU A 18 -3.58 -13.97 -6.77
N ILE A 19 -3.35 -15.01 -7.58
CA ILE A 19 -4.16 -16.24 -7.55
C ILE A 19 -4.15 -16.88 -6.16
N GLU A 20 -2.99 -16.91 -5.49
CA GLU A 20 -2.87 -17.50 -4.16
C GLU A 20 -3.59 -16.66 -3.10
N GLN A 21 -3.47 -15.33 -3.14
CA GLN A 21 -4.21 -14.44 -2.24
C GLN A 21 -5.73 -14.61 -2.42
N LEU A 22 -6.21 -14.74 -3.67
CA LEU A 22 -7.63 -15.00 -3.94
C LEU A 22 -8.10 -16.38 -3.44
N ARG A 23 -7.24 -17.41 -3.48
CA ARG A 23 -7.55 -18.71 -2.88
C ARG A 23 -7.69 -18.63 -1.38
N LEU A 24 -6.74 -17.97 -0.70
CA LEU A 24 -6.77 -17.76 0.75
C LEU A 24 -8.01 -16.97 1.17
N LEU A 25 -8.37 -15.92 0.43
CA LEU A 25 -9.62 -15.16 0.61
C LEU A 25 -10.85 -16.07 0.53
N LYS A 26 -10.92 -16.92 -0.51
CA LYS A 26 -12.03 -17.86 -0.66
C LYS A 26 -12.11 -18.86 0.51
N ALA A 27 -10.97 -19.40 0.94
CA ALA A 27 -10.91 -20.32 2.07
C ALA A 27 -11.35 -19.67 3.39
N SER A 28 -10.89 -18.44 3.68
CA SER A 28 -11.24 -17.69 4.89
C SER A 28 -12.73 -17.34 5.03
N ARG A 29 -13.49 -17.41 3.93
CA ARG A 29 -14.94 -17.20 3.96
C ARG A 29 -15.67 -18.45 4.45
N ASP A 30 -15.16 -19.63 4.11
CA ASP A 30 -15.85 -20.91 4.29
C ASP A 30 -15.34 -21.65 5.55
N GLU A 31 -14.09 -21.39 5.95
CA GLU A 31 -13.45 -21.85 7.18
C GLU A 31 -13.14 -20.60 8.02
N TYR A 32 -13.37 -20.60 9.34
CA TYR A 32 -13.09 -19.47 10.27
C TYR A 32 -11.59 -19.12 10.39
N ALA A 33 -10.86 -19.09 9.28
CA ALA A 33 -9.48 -18.69 9.14
C ALA A 33 -9.40 -17.18 8.89
N GLU A 34 -8.28 -16.57 9.28
CA GLU A 34 -8.05 -15.16 8.99
C GLU A 34 -7.93 -14.94 7.47
N PRO A 35 -8.62 -13.92 6.92
CA PRO A 35 -8.45 -13.55 5.53
C PRO A 35 -7.01 -13.08 5.28
N PRO A 36 -6.44 -13.35 4.10
CA PRO A 36 -5.12 -12.85 3.77
C PRO A 36 -5.15 -11.32 3.72
N THR A 37 -4.12 -10.68 4.28
CA THR A 37 -3.93 -9.23 4.12
C THR A 37 -3.02 -8.94 2.93
N LEU A 38 -3.52 -8.16 1.96
CA LEU A 38 -2.72 -7.58 0.90
C LEU A 38 -1.92 -6.36 1.38
N PHE A 39 -2.31 -5.80 2.53
CA PHE A 39 -1.71 -4.63 3.16
C PHE A 39 -0.88 -5.09 4.35
N THR A 40 0.34 -5.53 4.06
CA THR A 40 1.38 -5.72 5.08
C THR A 40 2.14 -4.42 5.26
N GLU A 41 2.82 -4.26 6.41
CA GLU A 41 3.71 -3.13 6.66
C GLU A 41 4.74 -2.94 5.53
N THR A 42 5.33 -4.03 5.04
CA THR A 42 6.26 -4.02 3.89
C THR A 42 5.60 -3.53 2.60
N ASN A 43 4.35 -3.94 2.33
CA ASN A 43 3.63 -3.51 1.13
C ASN A 43 3.23 -2.04 1.25
N ALA A 44 2.86 -1.57 2.44
CA ALA A 44 2.54 -0.18 2.69
C ALA A 44 3.77 0.73 2.54
N GLU A 45 4.92 0.35 3.12
CA GLU A 45 6.17 1.08 2.90
C GLU A 45 6.54 1.12 1.41
N THR A 46 6.34 0.01 0.70
CA THR A 46 6.58 -0.06 -0.75
C THR A 46 5.66 0.90 -1.53
N ILE A 47 4.37 0.94 -1.20
CA ILE A 47 3.42 1.88 -1.80
C ILE A 47 3.83 3.32 -1.51
N PHE A 48 4.21 3.65 -0.28
CA PHE A 48 4.69 5.00 0.05
C PHE A 48 5.89 5.41 -0.82
N ASN A 49 6.88 4.54 -0.93
CA ASN A 49 8.07 4.80 -1.75
C ASN A 49 7.72 4.95 -3.25
N MET A 50 6.67 4.28 -3.75
CA MET A 50 6.17 4.50 -5.12
C MET A 50 5.50 5.87 -5.28
N LEU A 51 4.84 6.39 -4.24
CA LEU A 51 4.18 7.69 -4.24
C LEU A 51 5.16 8.85 -4.01
N ASP A 52 6.31 8.58 -3.36
CA ASP A 52 7.43 9.49 -3.14
C ASP A 52 8.69 9.14 -3.97
N PRO A 53 8.64 9.30 -5.30
CA PRO A 53 9.77 8.98 -6.18
C PRO A 53 11.00 9.88 -5.98
N CYS A 54 10.86 10.97 -5.23
CA CYS A 54 11.94 11.90 -4.93
C CYS A 54 12.54 11.70 -3.54
N GLU A 55 12.12 10.67 -2.80
CA GLU A 55 12.61 10.35 -1.45
C GLU A 55 12.54 11.55 -0.48
N LYS A 56 11.48 12.36 -0.58
CA LYS A 56 11.21 13.51 0.29
C LYS A 56 10.66 13.12 1.66
N ASN A 57 10.41 11.84 1.91
CA ASN A 57 9.70 11.29 3.07
C ASN A 57 8.32 11.93 3.29
N SER A 58 7.72 12.45 2.21
CA SER A 58 6.41 13.09 2.22
C SER A 58 5.76 12.99 0.84
N ILE A 59 4.44 12.81 0.82
CA ILE A 59 3.65 12.75 -0.40
C ILE A 59 2.55 13.82 -0.37
N PRO A 60 2.29 14.52 -1.49
CA PRO A 60 1.13 15.38 -1.59
C PRO A 60 -0.17 14.59 -1.41
N SER A 61 -1.18 15.24 -0.87
CA SER A 61 -2.48 14.63 -0.55
C SER A 61 -3.21 14.03 -1.76
N ASP A 62 -3.07 14.63 -2.94
CA ASP A 62 -3.65 14.13 -4.19
C ASP A 62 -3.07 12.76 -4.61
N ARG A 63 -1.76 12.54 -4.44
CA ARG A 63 -1.11 11.26 -4.73
C ARG A 63 -1.57 10.17 -3.79
N TYR A 64 -1.70 10.50 -2.51
CA TYR A 64 -2.23 9.57 -1.52
C TYR A 64 -3.68 9.19 -1.84
N GLN A 65 -4.53 10.17 -2.14
CA GLN A 65 -5.91 9.94 -2.56
C GLN A 65 -5.99 9.03 -3.79
N HIS A 66 -5.22 9.33 -4.84
CA HIS A 66 -5.20 8.51 -6.05
C HIS A 66 -4.72 7.07 -5.81
N ALA A 67 -3.79 6.88 -4.88
CA ALA A 67 -3.36 5.54 -4.49
C ALA A 67 -4.50 4.76 -3.82
N LEU A 68 -5.24 5.39 -2.90
CA LEU A 68 -6.39 4.79 -2.24
C LEU A 68 -7.50 4.42 -3.23
N GLU A 69 -7.81 5.31 -4.18
CA GLU A 69 -8.76 5.04 -5.27
C GLU A 69 -8.34 3.84 -6.11
N THR A 70 -7.05 3.75 -6.46
CA THR A 70 -6.47 2.63 -7.21
C THR A 70 -6.57 1.31 -6.44
N LEU A 71 -6.48 1.37 -5.11
CA LEU A 71 -6.65 0.23 -4.22
C LEU A 71 -8.12 -0.13 -3.95
N GLY A 72 -9.08 0.60 -4.53
CA GLY A 72 -10.51 0.40 -4.33
C GLY A 72 -11.06 0.96 -3.02
N VAL A 73 -10.27 1.76 -2.30
CA VAL A 73 -10.69 2.45 -1.08
C VAL A 73 -11.35 3.77 -1.49
N LEU A 74 -12.67 3.71 -1.68
CA LEU A 74 -13.48 4.84 -2.18
C LEU A 74 -14.09 5.70 -1.06
N GLN A 75 -14.09 5.20 0.17
CA GLN A 75 -14.59 5.90 1.36
C GLN A 75 -13.47 5.98 2.39
N TYR A 76 -12.53 6.89 2.18
CA TYR A 76 -11.62 7.33 3.23
C TYR A 76 -12.24 8.56 3.90
N GLY A 77 -12.04 8.68 5.21
CA GLY A 77 -12.45 9.89 5.94
C GLY A 77 -11.88 11.12 5.24
N LYS A 78 -12.65 12.20 5.21
CA LYS A 78 -12.35 13.54 4.65
C LYS A 78 -11.10 14.23 5.25
N VAL A 79 -10.07 13.47 5.62
CA VAL A 79 -8.92 13.90 6.40
C VAL A 79 -8.05 14.89 5.63
N ILE A 80 -8.19 14.98 4.31
CA ILE A 80 -7.33 15.84 3.49
C ILE A 80 -8.17 16.73 2.57
N ASP A 81 -8.88 17.68 3.18
CA ASP A 81 -9.59 18.75 2.45
C ASP A 81 -8.61 19.76 1.82
N ASN A 82 -7.31 19.69 2.12
CA ASN A 82 -6.31 20.62 1.65
C ASN A 82 -5.32 19.99 0.64
N LYS A 83 -5.33 20.50 -0.60
CA LYS A 83 -4.45 20.03 -1.69
C LYS A 83 -2.97 20.37 -1.48
N ASP A 84 -2.69 21.34 -0.61
CA ASP A 84 -1.34 21.75 -0.26
C ASP A 84 -0.77 20.96 0.94
N GLU A 85 -1.54 20.01 1.48
CA GLU A 85 -1.12 19.19 2.61
C GLU A 85 -0.24 18.03 2.15
N PHE A 86 0.85 17.83 2.89
CA PHE A 86 1.79 16.74 2.69
C PHE A 86 1.62 15.71 3.81
N ILE A 87 1.53 14.45 3.43
CA ILE A 87 1.49 13.32 4.36
C ILE A 87 2.92 12.82 4.53
N SER A 88 3.45 12.89 5.74
CA SER A 88 4.76 12.33 6.05
C SER A 88 4.70 10.79 6.08
N LYS A 89 5.87 10.16 5.87
CA LYS A 89 5.99 8.70 5.98
C LYS A 89 5.52 8.18 7.34
N ASP A 90 5.87 8.88 8.43
CA ASP A 90 5.47 8.49 9.78
C ASP A 90 3.96 8.54 9.98
N VAL A 91 3.29 9.58 9.49
CA VAL A 91 1.82 9.69 9.54
C VAL A 91 1.18 8.58 8.72
N TYR A 92 1.72 8.29 7.52
CA TYR A 92 1.23 7.22 6.67
C TYR A 92 1.34 5.84 7.33
N MET A 93 2.48 5.53 7.95
CA MET A 93 2.73 4.22 8.57
C MET A 93 1.97 4.02 9.88
N ASN A 94 1.60 5.07 10.61
CA ASN A 94 0.80 4.96 11.84
C ASN A 94 -0.67 4.54 11.60
N VAL A 95 -1.13 4.55 10.35
CA VAL A 95 -2.51 4.19 9.97
C VAL A 95 -2.61 2.72 9.49
N VAL A 96 -1.47 2.07 9.21
CA VAL A 96 -1.39 0.70 8.66
C VAL A 96 -1.07 -0.30 9.75
#